data_AF-A0A0A9E576-F1
#
_entry.id   AF-A0A0A9E576-F1
#
_cell.length_a   1.000
_cell.length_b   1.000
_cell.length_c   1.000
_cell.angle_alpha   90.00
_cell.angle_beta   90.00
_cell.angle_gamma   90.00
#
_symmetry.space_group_name_H-M   'P 1'
#
loop_
_entity.id
_entity.type
_entity.pdbx_description
1 polymer ?
#
loop_
_entity_poly.entity_id
_entity_poly.type
_entity_poly.pdbx_seq_one_letter_code
_entity_poly.pdbx_strand_id
1 'polypeptide(L)' 'MMRIMCSERGGRLFATDDRYCVDNGAVIAYTGLLSYAHGLTTPLEESTFTQRFRTDEVHVIWREKEMPVLTNIHADN' A
#
# COMPACT_ATOMS: atom_id res chain seq x y z
N MET A 1 -11.76 -19.85 12.10
CA MET A 1 -11.78 -20.54 10.79
C MET A 1 -10.45 -20.42 10.04
N MET A 2 -9.99 -19.22 9.62
CA MET A 2 -8.79 -19.08 8.76
C MET A 2 -7.49 -19.64 9.35
N ARG A 3 -7.26 -19.49 10.67
CA ARG A 3 -6.05 -20.01 11.33
C ARG A 3 -5.86 -21.52 11.16
N ILE A 4 -6.94 -22.27 11.32
CA ILE A 4 -6.97 -23.74 11.21
C ILE A 4 -6.66 -24.13 9.75
N MET A 5 -7.35 -23.49 8.79
CA MET A 5 -7.11 -23.77 7.37
C MET A 5 -5.67 -23.51 6.94
N CYS A 6 -5.05 -22.43 7.41
CA CYS A 6 -3.64 -22.13 7.15
C CYS A 6 -2.71 -23.20 7.75
N SER A 7 -2.90 -23.58 9.02
CA SER A 7 -2.02 -24.56 9.67
C SER A 7 -2.06 -25.94 9.01
N GLU A 8 -3.23 -26.38 8.55
CA GLU A 8 -3.37 -27.67 7.85
C GLU A 8 -2.65 -27.72 6.50
N ARG A 9 -2.38 -26.56 5.90
CA ARG A 9 -1.75 -26.42 4.56
C ARG A 9 -0.30 -25.93 4.64
N GLY A 10 0.30 -25.90 5.83
CA GLY A 10 1.65 -25.36 6.05
C GLY A 10 1.74 -23.83 5.84
N GLY A 11 0.61 -23.13 5.83
CA GLY A 11 0.53 -21.69 5.68
C GLY A 11 0.65 -20.93 7.01
N ARG A 12 0.94 -19.63 6.91
CA ARG A 12 0.95 -18.70 8.05
C ARG A 12 -0.17 -17.69 7.91
N LEU A 13 -0.93 -17.48 8.99
CA LEU A 13 -1.94 -16.44 9.06
C LEU A 13 -1.33 -15.18 9.68
N PHE A 14 -1.48 -14.06 8.97
CA PHE A 14 -1.16 -12.73 9.48
C PHE A 14 -2.48 -11.95 9.58
N ALA A 15 -2.88 -11.63 10.80
CA ALA A 15 -4.04 -10.79 11.07
C ALA A 15 -3.57 -9.39 11.43
N THR A 16 -4.30 -8.39 10.97
CA THR A 16 -4.09 -6.98 11.32
C THR A 16 -5.07 -6.60 12.41
N ASP A 17 -4.74 -5.56 13.19
CA ASP A 17 -5.68 -4.92 14.11
C ASP A 17 -6.95 -4.46 13.36
N ASP A 18 -8.13 -4.75 13.93
CA ASP A 18 -9.43 -4.53 13.30
C ASP A 18 -9.66 -3.07 12.87
N ARG A 19 -8.99 -2.10 13.52
CA ARG A 19 -9.05 -0.68 13.15
C ARG A 19 -8.51 -0.42 11.74
N TYR A 20 -7.62 -1.28 11.24
CA TYR A 20 -7.08 -1.18 9.88
C TYR A 20 -7.77 -2.12 8.89
N CYS A 21 -8.68 -2.98 9.35
CA CYS A 21 -9.46 -3.90 8.51
C CYS A 21 -10.71 -3.23 7.91
N VAL A 22 -11.22 -2.17 8.55
CA VAL A 22 -12.28 -1.32 8.01
C VAL A 22 -11.71 -0.22 7.12
N ASP A 23 -12.55 0.43 6.32
CA ASP A 23 -12.13 1.56 5.49
C ASP A 23 -11.51 2.68 6.33
N ASN A 24 -10.25 2.99 6.05
CA ASN A 24 -9.47 3.96 6.80
C ASN A 24 -8.46 4.68 5.91
N GLY A 25 -8.15 5.93 6.27
CA GLY A 25 -7.18 6.74 5.53
C GLY A 25 -5.73 6.28 5.68
N ALA A 26 -5.40 5.48 6.71
CA ALA A 26 -4.03 5.05 6.96
C ALA A 26 -3.53 4.10 5.87
N VAL A 27 -4.38 3.18 5.39
CA VAL A 27 -4.02 2.27 4.29
C VAL A 27 -3.80 3.05 2.99
N ILE A 28 -4.63 4.06 2.70
CA ILE A 28 -4.47 4.93 1.52
C ILE A 28 -3.17 5.74 1.60
N ALA A 29 -2.88 6.34 2.76
CA ALA A 29 -1.65 7.10 2.97
C ALA A 29 -0.41 6.21 2.86
N TYR A 30 -0.45 5.00 3.42
CA TYR A 30 0.68 4.08 3.38
C TYR A 30 0.99 3.58 1.96
N THR A 31 -0.03 3.21 1.17
CA THR A 31 0.18 2.81 -0.23
C THR A 31 0.65 3.97 -1.11
N GLY A 32 0.13 5.18 -0.85
CA GLY A 32 0.63 6.41 -1.48
C GLY A 32 2.10 6.68 -1.14
N LEU A 33 2.48 6.54 0.13
CA LEU A 33 3.87 6.69 0.58
C LEU A 33 4.80 5.66 -0.07
N LEU A 34 4.38 4.40 -0.14
CA LEU A 34 5.15 3.35 -0.83
C LEU A 34 5.38 3.71 -2.30
N SER A 35 4.34 4.20 -2.98
CA SER A 35 4.44 4.61 -4.39
C SER A 35 5.40 5.79 -4.55
N TYR A 36 5.23 6.83 -3.73
CA TYR A 36 6.07 8.02 -3.75
C TYR A 36 7.55 7.71 -3.46
N ALA A 37 7.80 6.88 -2.44
CA ALA A 37 9.15 6.45 -2.08
C ALA A 37 9.88 5.71 -3.21
N HIS A 38 9.15 5.10 -4.14
CA HIS A 38 9.72 4.41 -5.31
C HIS A 38 9.66 5.25 -6.59
N GLY A 39 9.38 6.56 -6.46
CA GLY A 39 9.45 7.51 -7.57
C GLY A 39 8.15 7.70 -8.35
N LEU A 40 7.01 7.19 -7.87
CA LEU A 40 5.71 7.50 -8.47
C LEU A 40 5.23 8.88 -8.00
N THR A 41 4.91 9.76 -8.93
CA THR A 41 4.20 11.02 -8.68
C THR A 41 3.06 11.16 -9.67
N THR A 42 1.93 11.71 -9.24
CA THR A 42 0.76 11.93 -10.10
C THR A 42 0.55 13.43 -10.30
N PRO A 43 0.63 13.95 -11.53
CA PRO A 43 0.25 15.33 -11.85
C PRO A 43 -1.21 15.62 -11.45
N LEU A 44 -1.53 16.88 -11.19
CA LEU A 44 -2.88 17.25 -10.75
C LEU A 44 -3.92 16.97 -11.83
N GLU A 45 -3.57 17.21 -13.09
CA GLU A 45 -4.39 16.93 -14.28
C GLU A 45 -4.69 15.43 -14.46
N GLU A 46 -3.84 14.56 -13.93
CA GLU A 46 -4.03 13.09 -13.93
C GLU A 46 -4.70 12.59 -12.64
N SER A 47 -4.87 13.45 -11.63
CA SER A 47 -5.48 13.11 -10.33
C SER A 47 -7.01 13.06 -10.39
N THR A 48 -7.54 12.40 -11.42
CA THR A 48 -8.97 12.16 -11.61
C THR A 48 -9.45 10.90 -10.88
N PHE A 49 -10.75 10.65 -10.88
CA PHE A 49 -11.33 9.46 -10.27
C PHE A 49 -11.62 8.37 -11.31
N THR A 50 -11.47 7.11 -10.91
CA THR A 50 -11.92 5.95 -11.67
C THR A 50 -12.87 5.13 -10.80
N GLN A 51 -14.18 5.18 -11.08
CA GLN A 51 -15.20 4.52 -10.25
C GLN A 51 -15.07 2.99 -10.25
N ARG A 52 -14.48 2.41 -11.29
CA ARG A 52 -14.28 0.96 -11.46
C ARG A 52 -12.80 0.61 -11.57
N PHE A 53 -12.00 1.14 -10.64
CA PHE A 53 -10.56 0.93 -10.68
C PHE A 53 -10.23 -0.54 -10.42
N ARG A 54 -9.58 -1.21 -11.37
CA ARG A 54 -9.25 -2.64 -11.24
C ARG A 54 -7.93 -2.83 -10.50
N THR A 55 -7.84 -3.94 -9.77
CA THR A 55 -6.64 -4.29 -9.01
C THR A 55 -5.42 -4.63 -9.88
N ASP A 56 -5.62 -5.02 -11.13
CA ASP A 56 -4.55 -5.38 -12.07
C ASP A 56 -4.14 -4.24 -13.03
N GLU A 57 -4.77 -3.07 -12.92
CA GLU A 57 -4.38 -1.86 -13.65
C GLU A 57 -3.22 -1.11 -12.98
N VAL A 58 -2.86 -1.48 -11.74
CA VAL A 58 -1.80 -0.82 -10.97
C VAL A 58 -0.48 -1.58 -11.08
N HIS A 59 0.55 -0.90 -11.56
CA HIS A 59 1.91 -1.44 -11.52
C HIS A 59 2.55 -1.24 -10.14
N VAL A 60 2.87 -2.34 -9.45
CA VAL A 60 3.32 -2.37 -8.05
C VAL A 60 4.84 -2.14 -7.94
N ILE A 61 5.29 -0.91 -8.20
CA ILE A 61 6.72 -0.56 -8.30
C ILE A 61 7.54 -0.80 -7.01
N TRP A 62 6.89 -0.81 -5.84
CA TRP A 62 7.54 -0.99 -4.54
C TRP A 62 7.89 -2.45 -4.21
N ARG A 63 7.61 -3.39 -5.11
CA ARG A 63 8.00 -4.80 -4.96
C ARG A 63 9.28 -5.16 -5.74
N GLU A 64 9.71 -4.30 -6.66
CA GLU A 64 10.80 -4.61 -7.60
C GLU A 64 12.19 -4.13 -7.13
N LYS A 65 12.27 -3.21 -6.17
CA LYS A 65 13.51 -2.66 -5.63
C LYS A 65 13.46 -2.59 -4.10
N GLU A 66 14.61 -2.62 -3.44
CA GLU A 66 14.69 -2.29 -2.01
C GLU A 66 14.27 -0.83 -1.79
N MET A 67 13.56 -0.56 -0.69
CA MET A 67 13.08 0.78 -0.37
C MET A 67 14.28 1.74 -0.24
N PRO A 68 14.39 2.79 -1.08
CA PRO A 68 15.37 3.82 -0.83
C PRO A 68 15.00 4.56 0.47
N VAL A 69 16.01 4.90 1.27
CA VAL A 69 15.82 5.76 2.45
C VAL A 69 15.25 7.09 1.96
N LEU A 70 14.09 7.51 2.48
CA LEU A 70 13.54 8.83 2.23
C LEU A 70 14.44 9.87 2.90
N THR A 71 15.50 10.33 2.21
CA THR A 71 16.49 11.24 2.79
C THR A 71 16.06 12.71 2.87
N ASN A 72 14.86 13.08 2.40
CA ASN A 72 14.46 14.50 2.31
C ASN A 72 13.11 14.78 2.98
N ILE A 73 12.92 14.37 4.23
CA ILE A 73 11.93 15.05 5.09
C ILE A 73 12.65 16.26 5.69
N HIS A 74 12.79 17.34 4.89
CA HIS A 74 13.01 18.64 5.49
C HIS A 74 11.73 18.98 6.25
N ALA A 75 11.77 18.79 7.56
CA ALA A 75 10.83 19.42 8.48
C ALA A 75 11.16 20.92 8.47
N ASP A 76 10.74 21.61 7.41
CA ASP A 76 10.69 23.06 7.43
C ASP A 76 9.54 23.45 8.36
N ASN A 77 9.95 24.15 9.41
CA ASN A 77 9.21 24.63 10.56
C ASN A 77 7.99 25.50 10.20
#